data_AF-A0A7C3RHA0-F1
#
_entry.id   AF-A0A7C3RHA0-F1
#
_cell.length_a   1.000
_cell.length_b   1.000
_cell.length_c   1.000
_cell.angle_alpha   90.00
_cell.angle_beta   90.00
_cell.angle_gamma   90.00
#
_symmetry.space_group_name_H-M   'P 1'
#
loop_
_entity.id
_entity.type
_entity.pdbx_description
1 polymer ?
#
loop_
_entity_poly.entity_id
_entity_poly.type
_entity_poly.pdbx_seq_one_letter_code
_entity_poly.pdbx_strand_id
1 'polypeptide(L)'
;MGRKQTQKTLALAKMNMLLHDIRNFYFHLGDTLLFPKFKFGDTIKDFDYVIANPPWNQDGYDEENLKKGEYWQDRFKYGFPTKQSADWAWIQHMIASAKDEDGGKVVVV
;
A
#
# COMPACT_ATOMS: atom_id res chain seq x y z
N MET A 1 -13.70 -8.40 -0.06
CA MET A 1 -13.23 -7.24 -0.86
C MET A 1 -12.24 -7.67 -1.94
N GLY A 2 -12.76 -8.37 -2.95
CA GLY A 2 -12.06 -8.65 -4.19
C GLY A 2 -12.85 -8.06 -5.36
N ARG A 3 -12.12 -7.73 -6.43
CA ARG A 3 -12.61 -7.19 -7.72
C ARG A 3 -12.82 -5.67 -7.74
N LYS A 4 -12.01 -5.00 -8.58
CA LYS A 4 -12.18 -3.64 -9.15
C LYS A 4 -11.40 -2.46 -8.53
N GLN A 5 -10.07 -2.57 -8.40
CA GLN A 5 -9.26 -1.42 -8.85
C GLN A 5 -9.38 -1.37 -10.38
N THR A 6 -10.35 -0.62 -10.87
CA THR A 6 -10.78 -0.66 -12.27
C THR A 6 -9.80 0.21 -13.07
N GLN A 7 -9.48 -0.14 -14.32
CA GLN A 7 -8.80 0.77 -15.25
C GLN A 7 -9.44 2.18 -15.27
N LYS A 8 -10.75 2.26 -14.97
CA LYS A 8 -11.49 3.50 -14.75
C LYS A 8 -10.98 4.34 -13.56
N THR A 9 -10.68 3.72 -12.41
CA THR A 9 -10.10 4.41 -11.24
C THR A 9 -8.72 4.96 -11.58
N LEU A 10 -7.92 4.19 -12.33
CA LEU A 10 -6.62 4.64 -12.81
C LEU A 10 -6.74 5.81 -13.81
N ALA A 11 -7.68 5.72 -14.75
CA ALA A 11 -7.94 6.80 -15.70
C ALA A 11 -8.38 8.08 -14.99
N LEU A 12 -9.27 7.96 -14.00
CA LEU A 12 -9.72 9.09 -13.17
C LEU A 12 -8.57 9.70 -12.36
N ALA A 13 -7.72 8.85 -11.75
CA ALA A 13 -6.56 9.32 -11.01
C ALA A 13 -5.57 10.07 -11.93
N LYS A 14 -5.32 9.55 -13.14
CA LYS A 14 -4.51 10.25 -14.15
C LYS A 14 -5.10 11.59 -14.54
N MET A 15 -6.41 11.65 -14.79
CA MET A 15 -7.11 12.90 -15.11
C MET A 15 -6.98 13.90 -13.95
N ASN A 16 -7.20 13.48 -12.71
CA ASN A 16 -7.06 14.34 -11.54
C ASN A 16 -5.64 14.91 -11.43
N MET A 17 -4.59 14.10 -11.59
CA MET A 17 -3.21 14.59 -11.54
C MET A 17 -2.92 15.62 -12.64
N LEU A 18 -3.40 15.37 -13.87
CA LEU A 18 -3.25 16.30 -14.99
C LEU A 18 -3.98 17.63 -14.75
N LEU A 19 -5.20 17.58 -14.20
CA LEU A 19 -5.98 18.78 -13.87
C LEU A 19 -5.33 19.63 -12.78
N HIS A 20 -4.54 19.03 -11.90
CA HIS A 20 -3.77 19.73 -10.86
C HIS A 20 -2.33 20.07 -11.28
N ASP A 21 -2.01 19.98 -12.57
CA ASP A 21 -0.67 20.21 -13.16
C ASP A 21 0.47 19.38 -12.52
N ILE A 22 0.12 18.22 -11.96
CA ILE A 22 1.08 17.25 -11.43
C ILE A 22 1.48 16.31 -12.58
N ARG A 23 2.71 16.47 -13.08
CA ARG A 23 3.19 15.73 -14.27
C ARG A 23 4.03 14.49 -13.94
N ASN A 24 4.63 14.45 -12.76
CA ASN A 24 5.48 13.35 -12.29
C ASN A 24 4.71 12.42 -11.37
N PHE A 25 3.81 11.61 -11.94
CA PHE A 25 3.08 10.58 -11.22
C PHE A 25 3.44 9.19 -11.73
N TYR A 26 3.48 8.23 -10.81
CA TYR A 26 3.72 6.83 -11.12
C TYR A 26 2.55 6.01 -10.61
N PHE A 27 1.86 5.33 -11.52
CA PHE A 27 0.74 4.48 -11.18
C PHE A 27 1.09 3.02 -11.40
N HIS A 28 0.78 2.20 -10.40
CA HIS A 28 0.88 0.77 -10.50
C HIS A 28 -0.45 0.13 -10.16
N LEU A 29 -0.87 -0.82 -11.00
CA LEU A 29 -2.06 -1.63 -10.76
C LEU A 29 -1.63 -2.99 -10.21
N GLY A 30 -2.25 -3.42 -9.12
CA GLY A 30 -2.01 -4.72 -8.54
C GLY A 30 -2.41 -4.80 -7.07
N ASP A 31 -2.26 -5.99 -6.51
CA ASP A 31 -2.43 -6.22 -5.08
C ASP A 31 -1.22 -5.64 -4.34
N THR A 32 -1.46 -4.61 -3.54
CA THR A 32 -0.40 -3.89 -2.82
C THR A 32 0.10 -4.66 -1.61
N LEU A 33 -0.78 -5.41 -0.94
CA LEU A 33 -0.42 -6.18 0.26
C LEU A 33 0.33 -7.46 -0.09
N LEU A 34 0.11 -8.07 -1.25
CA LEU A 34 0.85 -9.25 -1.69
C LEU A 34 2.03 -8.94 -2.61
N PHE A 35 1.88 -8.00 -3.55
CA PHE A 35 2.85 -7.73 -4.60
C PHE A 35 3.12 -6.21 -4.74
N PRO A 36 3.71 -5.56 -3.71
CA PRO A 36 3.98 -4.13 -3.73
C PRO A 36 4.84 -3.76 -4.93
N LYS A 37 4.51 -2.68 -5.62
CA LYS A 37 5.19 -2.30 -6.88
C LYS A 37 6.29 -1.26 -6.70
N PHE A 38 6.28 -0.54 -5.59
CA PHE A 38 7.35 0.37 -5.21
C PHE A 38 8.41 -0.39 -4.42
N LYS A 39 9.52 -0.70 -5.08
CA LYS A 39 10.60 -1.56 -4.55
C LYS A 39 11.95 -0.87 -4.71
N PHE A 40 12.87 -1.17 -3.82
CA PHE A 40 14.27 -0.76 -3.89
C PHE A 40 15.16 -1.96 -3.53
N GLY A 41 15.65 -2.67 -4.55
CA GLY A 41 16.39 -3.92 -4.35
C GLY A 41 15.55 -4.99 -3.63
N ASP A 42 16.04 -5.45 -2.48
CA ASP A 42 15.42 -6.48 -1.66
C ASP A 42 14.47 -5.94 -0.59
N THR A 43 14.13 -4.64 -0.65
CA THR A 43 13.14 -4.02 0.24
C THR A 43 12.07 -3.26 -0.55
N ILE A 44 11.03 -2.84 0.16
CA ILE A 44 10.12 -1.84 -0.40
C ILE A 44 10.78 -0.47 -0.43
N LYS A 45 10.33 0.35 -1.38
CA LYS A 45 10.80 1.73 -1.50
C LYS A 45 10.19 2.57 -0.38
N ASP A 46 11.03 3.39 0.22
CA ASP A 46 10.71 4.35 1.25
C ASP A 46 10.33 5.73 0.66
N PHE A 47 9.47 6.44 1.37
CA PHE A 47 8.97 7.77 0.99
C PHE A 47 8.95 8.68 2.21
N ASP A 48 9.13 9.99 1.98
CA ASP A 48 9.03 11.00 3.05
C ASP A 48 7.57 11.18 3.52
N TYR A 49 6.60 10.98 2.63
CA TYR A 49 5.17 11.07 2.92
C TYR A 49 4.41 9.90 2.31
N VAL A 50 3.69 9.16 3.13
CA VAL A 50 2.81 8.06 2.73
C VAL A 50 1.39 8.42 3.11
N ILE A 51 0.54 8.69 2.12
CA ILE A 51 -0.85 9.09 2.33
C ILE A 51 -1.76 8.08 1.64
N ALA A 52 -2.73 7.52 2.36
CA ALA A 52 -3.72 6.61 1.78
C ALA A 52 -5.05 6.63 2.52
N ASN A 53 -6.12 6.34 1.80
CA ASN A 53 -7.40 5.90 2.36
C ASN A 53 -7.54 4.40 2.03
N PRO A 54 -7.05 3.50 2.90
CA PRO A 54 -7.10 2.07 2.64
C PRO A 54 -8.55 1.56 2.67
N PRO A 55 -8.84 0.46 1.94
CA PRO A 55 -10.15 -0.17 2.02
C PRO A 55 -10.37 -0.82 3.40
N TRP A 56 -11.08 -0.12 4.27
CA TRP A 56 -11.36 -0.55 5.64
C TRP A 56 -12.23 -1.81 5.73
N ASN A 57 -11.95 -2.68 6.69
CA ASN A 57 -12.61 -3.98 6.89
C ASN A 57 -12.52 -4.91 5.66
N GLN A 58 -11.43 -4.82 4.91
CA GLN A 58 -11.13 -5.76 3.84
C GLN A 58 -10.78 -7.14 4.41
N ASP A 59 -11.47 -8.19 3.97
CA ASP A 59 -11.15 -9.58 4.27
C ASP A 59 -10.15 -10.18 3.25
N GLY A 60 -9.66 -11.39 3.55
CA GLY A 60 -8.84 -12.18 2.61
C GLY A 60 -7.32 -11.96 2.71
N TYR A 61 -6.85 -11.16 3.67
CA TYR A 61 -5.43 -10.94 3.96
C TYR A 61 -5.07 -11.45 5.35
N ASP A 62 -5.37 -12.71 5.63
CA ASP A 62 -4.92 -13.36 6.85
C ASP A 62 -3.43 -13.72 6.76
N GLU A 63 -2.87 -14.17 7.89
CA GLU A 63 -1.46 -14.52 8.01
C GLU A 63 -0.97 -15.46 6.91
N GLU A 64 -1.75 -16.51 6.59
CA GLU A 64 -1.35 -17.48 5.57
C GLU A 64 -1.22 -16.84 4.19
N ASN A 65 -2.12 -15.91 3.84
CA ASN A 65 -2.06 -15.22 2.56
C ASN A 65 -0.98 -14.14 2.53
N LEU A 66 -0.82 -13.35 3.60
CA LEU A 66 0.20 -12.30 3.67
C LEU A 66 1.62 -12.85 3.63
N LYS A 67 1.87 -14.03 4.22
CA LYS A 67 3.17 -14.71 4.14
C LYS A 67 3.54 -15.21 2.74
N LYS A 68 2.57 -15.31 1.82
CA LYS A 68 2.82 -15.60 0.40
C LYS A 68 3.25 -14.35 -0.38
N GLY A 69 3.08 -13.17 0.22
CA GLY A 69 3.43 -11.89 -0.38
C GLY A 69 4.93 -11.56 -0.28
N GLU A 70 5.38 -10.66 -1.13
CA GLU A 70 6.77 -10.19 -1.14
C GLU A 70 7.06 -9.32 0.09
N TYR A 71 8.29 -9.39 0.61
CA TYR A 71 8.77 -8.57 1.74
C TYR A 71 7.89 -8.65 3.00
N TRP A 72 7.15 -9.73 3.18
CA TRP A 72 6.19 -9.84 4.29
C TRP A 72 6.86 -9.75 5.67
N GLN A 73 8.11 -10.24 5.79
CA GLN A 73 8.88 -10.20 7.04
C GLN A 73 9.21 -8.77 7.45
N ASP A 74 9.54 -7.92 6.48
CA ASP A 74 9.86 -6.51 6.74
C ASP A 74 8.62 -5.64 6.91
N ARG A 75 7.53 -6.00 6.23
CA ARG A 75 6.29 -5.22 6.25
C ARG A 75 5.35 -5.54 7.41
N PHE A 76 5.38 -6.76 7.96
CA PHE A 76 4.43 -7.20 8.98
C PHE A 76 5.12 -7.61 10.30
N LYS A 77 6.03 -6.75 10.79
CA LYS A 77 6.84 -7.00 11.99
C LYS A 77 6.04 -7.01 13.30
N TYR A 78 4.87 -6.37 13.32
CA TYR A 78 4.04 -6.23 14.52
C TYR A 78 2.96 -7.31 14.61
N GLY A 79 3.04 -8.35 13.77
CA GLY A 79 2.09 -9.43 13.68
C GLY A 79 1.11 -9.28 12.52
N PHE A 80 0.21 -10.26 12.40
CA PHE A 80 -0.72 -10.35 11.29
C PHE A 80 -2.14 -9.98 11.71
N PRO A 81 -2.92 -9.37 10.80
CA PRO A 81 -4.34 -9.13 11.02
C PRO A 81 -5.14 -10.42 11.20
N THR A 82 -6.33 -10.30 11.78
CA THR A 82 -7.31 -11.40 11.81
C THR A 82 -7.90 -11.65 10.42
N LYS A 83 -8.54 -12.80 10.22
CA LYS A 83 -9.20 -13.16 8.95
C LYS A 83 -10.29 -12.17 8.51
N GLN A 84 -10.78 -11.33 9.44
CA GLN A 84 -11.94 -10.47 9.23
C GLN A 84 -11.58 -9.04 8.80
N SER A 85 -10.35 -8.57 9.03
CA SER A 85 -9.97 -7.20 8.68
C SER A 85 -8.48 -7.05 8.42
N ALA A 86 -8.14 -6.55 7.22
CA ALA A 86 -6.79 -6.23 6.76
C ALA A 86 -6.30 -4.83 7.19
N ASP A 87 -7.04 -4.11 8.04
CA ASP A 87 -6.76 -2.72 8.39
C ASP A 87 -5.34 -2.54 8.93
N TRP A 88 -4.92 -3.43 9.84
CA TRP A 88 -3.58 -3.44 10.39
C TRP A 88 -2.50 -3.82 9.38
N ALA A 89 -2.82 -4.62 8.35
CA ALA A 89 -1.88 -4.90 7.28
C ALA A 89 -1.65 -3.66 6.40
N TRP A 90 -2.69 -2.87 6.13
CA TRP A 90 -2.54 -1.60 5.41
C TRP A 90 -1.68 -0.60 6.19
N ILE A 91 -1.96 -0.41 7.48
CA ILE A 91 -1.19 0.51 8.33
C ILE A 91 0.28 0.08 8.40
N GLN A 92 0.55 -1.19 8.65
CA GLN A 92 1.92 -1.70 8.71
C GLN A 92 2.64 -1.55 7.36
N HIS A 93 1.96 -1.81 6.24
CA HIS A 93 2.55 -1.58 4.93
C HIS A 93 2.89 -0.10 4.69
N MET A 94 2.03 0.82 5.13
CA MET A 94 2.29 2.26 5.02
C MET A 94 3.49 2.68 5.87
N ILE A 95 3.59 2.18 7.11
CA ILE A 95 4.73 2.43 8.00
C ILE A 95 6.03 1.91 7.39
N ALA A 96 6.03 0.67 6.89
CA ALA A 96 7.22 0.08 6.27
C ALA A 96 7.63 0.80 4.97
N SER A 97 6.71 1.55 4.33
CA SER A 97 6.99 2.37 3.14
C SER A 97 7.40 3.80 3.49
N ALA A 98 7.43 4.16 4.78
CA ALA A 98 7.89 5.46 5.25
C ALA A 98 9.33 5.36 5.74
N LYS A 99 10.08 6.46 5.61
CA LYS A 99 11.46 6.54 6.15
C LYS A 99 11.46 6.51 7.68
N ASP A 100 12.31 5.66 8.25
CA ASP A 100 12.47 5.50 9.71
C ASP A 100 13.23 6.68 10.36
N GLU A 101 14.30 7.19 9.73
CA GLU A 101 15.29 8.05 10.41
C GLU A 101 15.13 9.56 10.13
N ASP A 102 14.48 9.96 9.03
CA ASP A 102 14.40 11.36 8.57
C ASP A 102 13.01 12.02 8.75
N GLY A 103 12.14 11.46 9.58
CA GLY A 103 10.82 12.03 9.86
C GLY A 103 9.76 11.74 8.80
N GLY A 104 9.77 10.51 8.26
CA GLY A 104 8.72 9.99 7.40
C GLY A 104 7.33 10.16 8.03
N LYS A 105 6.35 10.61 7.25
CA LYS A 105 4.99 10.87 7.75
C LYS A 105 3.98 9.96 7.09
N VAL A 106 3.21 9.27 7.91
CA VAL A 106 2.09 8.45 7.49
C VAL A 106 0.79 9.18 7.80
N VAL A 107 -0.05 9.36 6.78
CA VAL A 107 -1.38 9.96 6.94
C VAL A 107 -2.41 8.99 6.39
N VAL A 108 -3.37 8.65 7.24
CA VAL A 108 -4.52 7.85 6.87
C VAL A 108 -5.71 8.79 6.72
N VAL A 109 -6.40 8.72 5.57
CA VAL A 109 -7.51 9.60 5.20
C VAL A 109 -8.84 8.84 5.25
#